data_AF-A0A9E0V5N1-F1
#
_entry.id   AF-A0A9E0V5N1-F1
#
_cell.length_a   1.000
_cell.length_b   1.000
_cell.length_c   1.000
_cell.angle_alpha   90.00
_cell.angle_beta   90.00
_cell.angle_gamma   90.00
#
_symmetry.space_group_name_H-M   'P 1'
#
loop_
_entity.id
_entity.type
_entity.pdbx_description
1 polymer ?
#
loop_
_entity_poly.entity_id
_entity_poly.type
_entity_poly.pdbx_seq_one_letter_code
_entity_poly.pdbx_strand_id
1 'polypeptide(L)'
;MTKSINKIGFWCGVSAFSFTLAYVVIQILQVMGIIPYPFDEILIYSISLCIVIPFVLEMLALHYVTASEKKFWSHAALIFSILYFVFVTADYVVQLATVIPMKLKGQA
;
A
#
# COMPACT_ATOMS: atom_id res chain seq x y z
N MET A 1 25.65 0.06 -10.78
CA MET A 1 24.30 0.65 -10.67
C MET A 1 23.23 -0.41 -10.41
N THR A 2 23.11 -1.43 -11.27
CA THR A 2 22.07 -2.48 -11.18
C THR A 2 22.04 -3.24 -9.85
N LYS A 3 23.21 -3.57 -9.26
CA LYS A 3 23.27 -4.21 -7.93
C LYS A 3 22.63 -3.37 -6.81
N SER A 4 22.76 -2.05 -6.89
CA SER A 4 22.15 -1.12 -5.90
C SER A 4 20.64 -1.09 -6.06
N ILE A 5 20.16 -1.00 -7.30
CA ILE A 5 18.73 -1.01 -7.64
C ILE A 5 18.07 -2.32 -7.19
N ASN A 6 18.72 -3.46 -7.45
CA ASN A 6 18.24 -4.77 -7.00
C ASN A 6 18.11 -4.84 -5.47
N LYS A 7 19.07 -4.28 -4.74
CA LYS A 7 19.04 -4.24 -3.27
C LYS A 7 17.89 -3.36 -2.76
N ILE A 8 17.68 -2.19 -3.36
CA ILE A 8 16.57 -1.29 -3.01
C ILE A 8 15.24 -1.99 -3.30
N GLY A 9 15.06 -2.54 -4.50
CA GLY A 9 13.85 -3.26 -4.89
C GLY A 9 13.55 -4.44 -3.96
N PHE A 10 14.57 -5.22 -3.59
CA PHE A 10 14.41 -6.32 -2.64
C PHE A 10 13.89 -5.86 -1.27
N TRP A 11 14.50 -4.84 -0.67
CA TRP A 11 14.04 -4.33 0.64
C TRP A 11 12.68 -3.66 0.58
N CYS A 12 12.37 -3.00 -0.54
CA CYS A 12 11.03 -2.47 -0.79
C CYS A 12 10.01 -3.61 -0.88
N GLY A 13 10.28 -4.68 -1.64
CA GLY A 13 9.40 -5.84 -1.74
C GLY A 13 9.21 -6.57 -0.40
N VAL A 14 10.29 -6.77 0.38
CA VAL A 14 10.19 -7.34 1.74
C VAL A 14 9.31 -6.46 2.65
N SER A 15 9.44 -5.14 2.54
CA SER A 15 8.63 -4.20 3.34
C SER A 15 7.16 -4.25 2.92
N ALA A 16 6.88 -4.18 1.62
CA ALA A 16 5.53 -4.29 1.06
C ALA A 16 4.88 -5.60 1.48
N PHE A 17 5.58 -6.74 1.31
CA PHE A 17 5.12 -8.05 1.74
C PHE A 17 4.80 -8.10 3.23
N SER A 18 5.67 -7.55 4.08
CA SER A 18 5.48 -7.53 5.53
C SER A 18 4.23 -6.74 5.92
N PHE A 19 4.02 -5.57 5.33
CA PHE A 19 2.81 -4.77 5.56
C PHE A 19 1.55 -5.45 4.99
N THR A 20 1.64 -6.11 3.84
CA THR A 20 0.52 -6.90 3.29
C THR A 20 0.16 -8.07 4.22
N LEU A 21 1.14 -8.76 4.80
CA LEU A 21 0.87 -9.81 5.78
C LEU A 21 0.18 -9.26 7.02
N ALA A 22 0.67 -8.13 7.56
CA ALA A 22 0.04 -7.45 8.68
C ALA A 22 -1.40 -7.03 8.35
N TYR A 23 -1.62 -6.47 7.15
CA TYR A 23 -2.95 -6.10 6.66
C TYR A 23 -3.89 -7.30 6.63
N VAL A 24 -3.46 -8.44 6.07
CA VAL A 24 -4.28 -9.66 6.00
C VAL A 24 -4.64 -10.16 7.40
N VAL A 25 -3.68 -10.17 8.33
CA VAL A 25 -3.95 -10.56 9.72
C VAL A 25 -5.00 -9.65 10.35
N ILE A 26 -4.85 -8.34 10.23
CA ILE A 26 -5.81 -7.36 10.78
C ILE A 26 -7.17 -7.52 10.11
N GLN A 27 -7.22 -7.74 8.80
CA GLN A 27 -8.47 -7.93 8.04
C GLN A 27 -9.23 -9.17 8.51
N ILE A 28 -8.52 -10.27 8.77
CA ILE A 28 -9.13 -11.48 9.33
C ILE A 28 -9.72 -11.18 10.71
N LEU A 29 -8.95 -10.52 11.59
CA LEU A 29 -9.43 -10.17 12.94
C LEU A 29 -10.63 -9.21 12.91
N GLN A 30 -10.66 -8.26 11.97
CA GLN A 30 -11.81 -7.38 11.74
C GLN A 30 -13.04 -8.17 11.30
N VAL A 31 -12.90 -9.04 10.29
CA VAL A 31 -14.02 -9.86 9.77
C VAL A 31 -14.57 -10.80 10.84
N MET A 32 -13.72 -11.28 11.76
CA MET A 32 -14.14 -12.07 12.91
C MET A 32 -14.81 -11.24 14.03
N GLY A 33 -14.84 -9.91 13.91
CA GLY A 33 -15.38 -9.01 14.93
C GLY A 33 -14.53 -8.90 16.20
N ILE A 34 -13.25 -9.31 16.13
CA ILE A 34 -12.33 -9.28 17.27
C ILE A 34 -11.86 -7.84 17.55
N ILE A 35 -11.60 -7.07 16.49
CA ILE A 35 -11.20 -5.67 16.61
C ILE A 35 -12.46 -4.81 16.46
N PRO A 36 -12.83 -4.01 17.48
CA PRO A 36 -14.01 -3.17 17.41
C PRO A 36 -13.74 -1.84 16.70
N TYR A 37 -14.82 -1.24 16.20
CA TYR A 37 -14.82 0.14 15.72
C TYR A 37 -14.40 1.13 16.82
N PRO A 38 -13.57 2.15 16.53
CA PRO A 38 -13.00 2.54 15.22
C PRO A 38 -11.64 1.91 14.90
N PHE A 39 -11.10 1.09 15.80
CA PHE A 39 -9.72 0.61 15.70
C PHE A 39 -9.51 -0.34 14.52
N ASP A 40 -10.54 -1.08 14.13
CA ASP A 40 -10.53 -1.94 12.96
C ASP A 40 -10.27 -1.15 11.67
N GLU A 41 -11.07 -0.11 11.42
CA GLU A 41 -10.95 0.77 10.25
C GLU A 41 -9.61 1.51 10.28
N ILE A 42 -9.22 2.08 11.43
CA ILE A 42 -7.94 2.80 11.56
C ILE A 42 -6.75 1.89 11.22
N LEU A 43 -6.72 0.67 11.76
CA LEU A 43 -5.62 -0.26 11.53
C LEU A 43 -5.54 -0.69 10.06
N ILE A 44 -6.66 -1.00 9.43
CA ILE A 44 -6.73 -1.39 8.02
C ILE A 44 -6.22 -0.29 7.11
N TYR A 45 -6.74 0.93 7.26
CA TYR A 45 -6.35 2.06 6.41
C TYR A 45 -4.89 2.46 6.63
N SER A 46 -4.45 2.50 7.89
CA SER A 46 -3.07 2.90 8.22
C SER A 46 -2.04 1.90 7.69
N ILE A 47 -2.26 0.60 7.91
CA ILE A 47 -1.33 -0.43 7.42
C ILE A 47 -1.35 -0.48 5.90
N SER A 48 -2.50 -0.28 5.25
CA SER A 48 -2.55 -0.24 3.80
C SER A 48 -1.78 0.94 3.20
N LEU A 49 -1.77 2.11 3.86
CA LEU A 49 -0.92 3.24 3.46
C LEU A 49 0.58 2.93 3.58
N CYS A 50 0.98 2.06 4.52
CA CYS A 50 2.37 1.61 4.64
C CYS A 50 2.80 0.64 3.53
N ILE A 51 1.87 -0.06 2.86
CA ILE A 51 2.18 -0.98 1.74
C ILE A 51 2.59 -0.20 0.49
N VAL A 52 1.89 0.90 0.21
CA VAL A 52 1.85 1.43 -1.15
C VAL A 52 3.14 2.15 -1.57
N ILE A 53 3.81 2.82 -0.64
CA ILE A 53 5.11 3.47 -0.89
C ILE A 53 6.19 2.42 -1.26
N PRO A 54 6.46 1.40 -0.43
CA PRO A 54 7.44 0.38 -0.79
C PRO A 54 7.05 -0.36 -2.08
N PHE A 55 5.77 -0.61 -2.34
CA PHE A 55 5.33 -1.23 -3.59
C PHE A 55 5.66 -0.39 -4.83
N VAL A 56 5.43 0.93 -4.81
CA VAL A 56 5.80 1.81 -5.94
C VAL A 56 7.32 1.83 -6.16
N LEU A 57 8.10 1.85 -5.08
CA LEU A 57 9.57 1.82 -5.18
C LEU A 57 10.11 0.48 -5.69
N GLU A 58 9.47 -0.63 -5.32
CA GLU A 58 9.75 -1.96 -5.88
C GLU A 58 9.48 -1.97 -7.39
N MET A 59 8.32 -1.46 -7.83
CA MET A 59 7.96 -1.40 -9.25
C MET A 59 8.87 -0.49 -10.06
N LEU A 60 9.35 0.60 -9.46
CA LEU A 60 10.36 1.46 -10.05
C LEU A 60 11.68 0.69 -10.23
N ALA A 61 12.13 -0.02 -9.21
CA ALA A 61 13.33 -0.86 -9.30
C ALA A 61 13.17 -1.95 -10.37
N LEU A 62 12.00 -2.61 -10.44
CA LEU A 62 11.64 -3.58 -11.46
C LEU A 62 11.79 -3.00 -12.87
N HIS A 63 11.27 -1.79 -13.10
CA HIS A 63 11.37 -1.12 -14.41
C HIS A 63 12.83 -0.89 -14.83
N TYR A 64 13.70 -0.49 -13.90
CA TYR A 64 15.12 -0.26 -14.20
C TYR A 64 15.90 -1.54 -14.53
N VAL A 65 15.48 -2.68 -14.01
CA VAL A 65 16.18 -3.97 -14.20
C VAL A 65 15.57 -4.81 -15.33
N THR A 66 14.39 -4.42 -15.81
CA THR A 66 13.70 -5.09 -16.92
C THR A 66 14.45 -4.91 -18.23
N ALA A 67 14.56 -5.99 -19.00
CA ALA A 67 15.19 -6.00 -20.32
C ALA A 67 14.47 -5.08 -21.33
N SER A 68 15.19 -4.55 -22.31
CA SER A 68 14.70 -3.47 -23.18
C SER A 68 13.43 -3.83 -23.94
N GLU A 69 13.29 -5.09 -24.37
CA GLU A 69 12.14 -5.60 -25.10
C GLU A 69 10.85 -5.66 -24.26
N LYS A 70 10.96 -5.68 -22.92
CA LYS A 70 9.81 -5.66 -21.99
C LYS A 70 9.62 -4.31 -21.32
N LYS A 71 10.42 -3.30 -21.69
CA LYS A 71 10.49 -2.04 -20.96
C LYS A 71 9.20 -1.24 -21.03
N PHE A 72 8.49 -1.29 -22.16
CA PHE A 72 7.15 -0.72 -22.32
C PHE A 72 6.17 -1.27 -21.25
N TRP A 73 6.11 -2.59 -21.10
CA TRP A 73 5.20 -3.23 -20.14
C TRP A 73 5.57 -2.95 -18.69
N SER A 74 6.85 -2.97 -18.34
CA SER A 74 7.28 -2.59 -16.98
C SER A 74 7.01 -1.12 -16.67
N HIS A 75 7.08 -0.24 -17.67
CA HIS A 75 6.73 1.17 -17.50
C HIS A 75 5.23 1.36 -17.32
N ALA A 76 4.41 0.65 -18.10
CA ALA A 76 2.96 0.61 -17.91
C ALA A 76 2.58 0.11 -16.51
N ALA A 77 3.24 -0.95 -16.03
CA ALA A 77 3.03 -1.45 -14.67
C ALA A 77 3.37 -0.40 -13.61
N LEU A 78 4.49 0.33 -13.76
CA LEU A 78 4.85 1.44 -12.87
C LEU A 78 3.79 2.56 -12.89
N ILE A 79 3.28 2.93 -14.06
CA ILE A 79 2.20 3.94 -14.18
C ILE A 79 0.96 3.49 -13.39
N PHE A 80 0.53 2.24 -13.54
CA PHE A 80 -0.61 1.72 -12.79
C PHE A 80 -0.36 1.70 -11.28
N SER A 81 0.85 1.35 -10.84
CA SER A 81 1.22 1.42 -9.43
C SER A 81 1.16 2.86 -8.88
N ILE A 82 1.55 3.86 -9.66
CA ILE A 82 1.44 5.28 -9.28
C ILE A 82 -0.02 5.72 -9.20
N LEU A 83 -0.85 5.32 -10.17
CA LEU A 83 -2.29 5.62 -10.15
C LEU A 83 -2.96 5.00 -8.92
N TYR A 84 -2.63 3.74 -8.62
CA TYR A 84 -3.09 3.04 -7.42
C TYR A 84 -2.64 3.76 -6.14
N PHE A 85 -1.38 4.21 -6.08
CA PHE A 85 -0.87 5.01 -4.97
C PHE A 85 -1.69 6.26 -4.69
N VAL A 86 -1.98 7.05 -5.74
CA VAL A 86 -2.78 8.27 -5.59
C VAL A 86 -4.19 7.94 -5.11
N PHE A 87 -4.82 6.94 -5.72
CA PHE A 87 -6.18 6.52 -5.37
C PHE A 87 -6.30 6.08 -3.91
N VAL A 88 -5.43 5.15 -3.49
CA VAL A 88 -5.38 4.62 -2.12
C VAL A 88 -5.09 5.71 -1.10
N THR A 89 -4.12 6.58 -1.40
CA THR A 89 -3.77 7.67 -0.49
C THR A 89 -4.94 8.64 -0.32
N ALA A 90 -5.60 9.02 -1.41
CA ALA A 90 -6.75 9.91 -1.35
C ALA A 90 -7.90 9.30 -0.54
N ASP A 91 -8.25 8.04 -0.79
CA ASP A 91 -9.34 7.36 -0.08
C ASP A 91 -9.03 7.20 1.42
N TYR A 92 -7.89 6.61 1.76
CA TYR A 92 -7.60 6.25 3.15
C TYR A 92 -7.24 7.44 4.03
N VAL A 93 -6.64 8.50 3.47
CA VAL A 93 -6.47 9.75 4.22
C VAL A 93 -7.82 10.39 4.53
N VAL A 94 -8.76 10.39 3.57
CA VAL A 94 -10.13 10.89 3.82
C VAL A 94 -10.85 10.05 4.88
N GLN A 95 -10.71 8.73 4.84
CA GLN A 95 -11.28 7.84 5.86
C GLN A 95 -10.74 8.18 7.26
N LEU A 96 -9.42 8.24 7.40
CA LEU A 96 -8.74 8.47 8.68
C LEU A 96 -8.96 9.89 9.23
N ALA A 97 -8.88 10.91 8.37
CA ALA A 97 -8.90 12.31 8.79
C ALA A 97 -10.32 12.90 8.90
N THR A 98 -11.28 12.36 8.15
CA THR A 98 -12.62 12.95 8.02
C THR A 98 -13.71 11.97 8.43
N VAL A 99 -13.84 10.83 7.74
CA VAL A 99 -15.00 9.94 7.90
C VAL A 99 -15.07 9.34 9.29
N ILE A 100 -13.98 8.72 9.77
CA ILE A 100 -13.94 8.11 11.10
C ILE A 100 -14.18 9.15 12.20
N PRO A 101 -13.49 10.32 12.20
CA PRO A 101 -13.81 11.38 13.16
C PRO A 101 -15.25 11.87 13.12
N MET A 102 -15.88 11.96 11.95
CA MET A 102 -17.29 12.39 11.83
C MET A 102 -18.26 11.32 12.36
N LYS A 103 -18.04 10.05 12.04
CA LYS A 103 -18.81 8.92 12.59
C LYS A 103 -18.71 8.87 14.12
N LEU A 104 -17.52 9.05 14.68
CA LEU A 104 -17.32 9.11 16.14
C LEU A 104 -18.07 10.28 16.82
N LYS A 105 -18.35 11.36 16.08
CA LYS A 105 -19.17 12.49 16.55
C LYS A 105 -20.67 12.29 16.30
N GLY A 106 -21.10 11.18 15.68
CA GLY A 106 -22.49 10.94 15.30
C GLY A 106 -22.98 11.84 14.16
N GLN A 107 -22.07 12.33 13.31
CA GLN A 107 -22.35 13.30 12.24
C GLN A 107 -22.36 12.67 10.83
N ALA A 108 -22.35 11.34 10.75
CA ALA A 108 -22.34 10.54 9.53
C ALA A 108 -23.15 9.26 9.72
#